data_AF-A0A9N9GQ62-F1
#
_entry.id   AF-A0A9N9GQ62-F1
#
_cell.length_a   1.000
_cell.length_b   1.000
_cell.length_c   1.000
_cell.angle_alpha   90.00
_cell.angle_beta   90.00
_cell.angle_gamma   90.00
#
_symmetry.space_group_name_H-M   'P 1'
#
loop_
_entity.id
_entity.type
_entity.pdbx_description
1 polymer ?
#
loop_
_entity_poly.entity_id
_entity_poly.type
_entity_poly.pdbx_seq_one_letter_code
_entity_poly.pdbx_strand_id
1 'polypeptide(L)'
;MSDYHFGQFDQICYESPLSICNVFRNAGEPRCLLEGFLVNGTPIRNLGRTEMILFFVTYILTLVSQIVTSGGFLGKGTVLAWFSAANAGLISALSWILVMNAIVGFQFVEDGSLISLGGILLGGILIFVGVGYIALDTAFNISGHFASPPTLKNVALYITYIIFPLVAVVAYVVLETILVIAHLGDKKPLGMFIEKDRGEGEK
;
A
#
# COMPACT_ATOMS: atom_id res chain seq x y z
N MET A 1 35.15 -10.53 -11.11
CA MET A 1 34.32 -11.63 -10.57
C MET A 1 34.78 -11.81 -9.14
N SER A 2 34.12 -11.16 -8.19
CA SER A 2 34.48 -11.24 -6.76
C SER A 2 33.74 -12.47 -6.21
N ASP A 3 34.46 -13.41 -5.60
CA ASP A 3 33.90 -14.63 -5.05
C ASP A 3 33.00 -14.30 -3.85
N TYR A 4 31.69 -14.48 -4.01
CA TYR A 4 30.74 -14.37 -2.91
C TYR A 4 30.77 -15.68 -2.11
N HIS A 5 31.51 -15.71 -1.00
CA HIS A 5 31.41 -16.79 -0.03
C HIS A 5 30.20 -16.58 0.88
N PHE A 6 29.29 -17.56 0.91
CA PHE A 6 28.09 -17.53 1.74
C PHE A 6 28.49 -17.43 3.23
N GLY A 7 28.11 -16.32 3.88
CA GLY A 7 28.42 -16.04 5.29
C GLY A 7 29.40 -14.90 5.53
N GLN A 8 30.00 -14.30 4.49
CA GLN A 8 30.90 -13.15 4.63
C GLN A 8 30.20 -11.85 4.23
N PHE A 9 29.87 -11.01 5.22
CA PHE A 9 29.03 -9.81 5.04
C PHE A 9 29.82 -8.51 4.89
N ASP A 10 31.16 -8.56 4.91
CA ASP A 10 32.02 -7.36 4.93
C ASP A 10 31.83 -6.49 3.68
N GLN A 11 31.77 -7.11 2.50
CA GLN A 11 31.56 -6.39 1.23
C GLN A 11 30.14 -5.81 1.11
N ILE A 12 29.13 -6.56 1.56
CA ILE A 12 27.74 -6.11 1.58
C ILE A 12 27.59 -4.90 2.51
N CYS A 13 28.25 -4.92 3.67
CA CYS A 13 28.24 -3.80 4.59
C CYS A 13 29.04 -2.59 4.10
N TYR A 14 30.04 -2.81 3.26
CA TYR A 14 30.83 -1.74 2.66
C TYR A 14 30.07 -1.02 1.52
N GLU A 15 29.23 -1.74 0.77
CA GLU A 15 28.56 -1.21 -0.44
C GLU A 15 27.07 -0.86 -0.23
N SER A 16 26.44 -1.28 0.88
CA SER A 16 24.99 -1.14 1.06
C SER A 16 24.59 -0.20 2.20
N PRO A 17 23.54 0.63 2.04
CA PRO A 17 22.93 1.42 3.12
C PRO A 17 22.08 0.58 4.09
N LEU A 18 22.32 -0.73 4.19
CA LEU A 18 21.48 -1.66 4.93
C LEU A 18 21.65 -1.45 6.44
N SER A 19 20.52 -1.39 7.15
CA SER A 19 20.46 -1.30 8.61
C SER A 19 21.12 -2.47 9.34
N ILE A 20 21.44 -3.56 8.63
CA ILE A 20 22.12 -4.76 9.15
C ILE A 20 23.52 -4.44 9.68
N CYS A 21 24.21 -3.44 9.13
CA CYS A 21 25.57 -3.10 9.54
C CYS A 21 25.62 -2.44 10.92
N ASN A 22 24.51 -1.84 11.38
CA ASN A 22 24.39 -1.32 12.74
C ASN A 22 24.44 -2.43 13.81
N VAL A 23 24.27 -3.69 13.43
CA VAL A 23 24.40 -4.85 14.34
C VAL A 23 25.88 -5.20 14.58
N PHE A 24 26.76 -4.93 13.61
CA PHE A 24 28.18 -5.26 13.67
C PHE A 24 29.01 -4.05 14.12
N ARG A 25 29.03 -3.82 15.45
CA ARG A 25 29.65 -2.65 16.10
C ARG A 25 31.14 -2.42 15.79
N ASN A 26 31.85 -3.44 15.30
CA ASN A 26 33.29 -3.42 15.01
C ASN A 26 33.61 -3.55 13.51
N ALA A 27 32.60 -3.65 12.64
CA ALA A 27 32.80 -3.50 11.20
C ALA A 27 33.02 -2.00 10.96
N GLY A 28 34.18 -1.63 10.40
CA GLY A 28 34.68 -0.25 10.33
C GLY A 28 33.63 0.82 9.98
N GLU A 29 33.89 2.04 10.44
CA GLU A 29 32.96 3.17 10.40
C GLU A 29 32.35 3.36 9.00
N PRO A 30 31.02 3.24 8.84
CA PRO A 30 30.38 3.27 7.53
C PRO A 30 30.57 4.66 6.90
N ARG A 31 31.09 4.73 5.66
CA ARG A 31 31.29 5.99 4.92
C ARG A 31 29.99 6.68 4.49
N CYS A 32 28.85 6.01 4.63
CA CYS A 32 27.53 6.55 4.34
C CYS A 32 26.56 6.22 5.47
N LEU A 33 26.78 6.83 6.65
CA LEU A 33 25.71 6.98 7.62
C LEU A 33 24.66 7.89 6.97
N LEU A 34 23.52 7.32 6.57
CA LEU A 34 22.33 8.11 6.22
C LEU A 34 21.86 8.81 7.50
N GLU A 35 22.50 9.92 7.83
CA GLU A 35 21.89 10.95 8.65
C GLU A 35 20.73 11.50 7.81
N GLY A 36 19.52 11.05 8.13
CA GLY A 36 18.31 11.52 7.48
C GLY A 36 18.13 13.03 7.66
N PHE A 37 17.25 13.62 6.87
CA PHE A 37 16.96 15.05 6.90
C PHE A 37 16.53 15.49 8.32
N LEU A 38 17.11 16.61 8.77
CA LEU A 38 16.81 17.21 10.07
C LEU A 38 15.57 18.10 9.96
N VAL A 39 14.47 17.70 10.60
CA VAL A 39 13.35 18.61 10.87
C VAL A 39 13.39 18.95 12.35
N ASN A 40 13.53 20.24 12.68
CA ASN A 40 13.60 20.74 14.05
C ASN A 40 14.65 20.04 14.94
N GLY A 41 15.80 19.66 14.37
CA GLY A 41 16.91 19.03 15.11
C GLY A 41 16.69 17.56 15.47
N THR A 42 15.60 16.93 14.99
CA THR A 42 15.41 15.48 15.10
C THR A 42 15.72 14.80 13.77
N PRO A 43 16.60 13.77 13.74
CA PRO A 43 16.92 13.04 12.52
C PRO A 43 15.76 12.15 12.11
N ILE A 44 15.09 12.46 10.99
CA ILE A 44 14.04 11.61 10.46
C ILE A 44 14.68 10.54 9.58
N ARG A 45 14.77 9.30 10.08
CA ARG A 45 15.37 8.17 9.37
C ARG A 45 14.34 7.55 8.41
N ASN A 46 14.74 7.41 7.13
CA ASN A 46 14.05 6.71 6.03
C ASN A 46 12.66 7.27 5.66
N LEU A 47 12.66 8.22 4.73
CA LEU A 47 11.44 8.89 4.26
C LEU A 47 10.52 7.95 3.48
N GLY A 48 11.01 7.20 2.48
CA GLY A 48 10.23 6.19 1.73
C GLY A 48 9.67 5.01 2.54
N ARG A 49 9.96 4.92 3.84
CA ARG A 49 9.38 3.92 4.76
C ARG A 49 8.04 4.40 5.32
N THR A 50 7.81 5.71 5.39
CA THR A 50 6.64 6.27 6.09
C THR A 50 5.36 6.09 5.27
N GLU A 51 5.43 6.26 3.95
CA GLU A 51 4.29 6.06 3.04
C GLU A 51 3.82 4.60 3.05
N MET A 52 4.77 3.66 3.07
CA MET A 52 4.47 2.22 3.15
C MET A 52 3.95 1.82 4.54
N ILE A 53 4.41 2.46 5.63
CA ILE A 53 3.83 2.29 6.96
C ILE A 53 2.35 2.69 6.93
N LEU A 54 2.00 3.80 6.27
CA LEU A 54 0.61 4.24 6.19
C LEU A 54 -0.29 3.23 5.44
N PHE A 55 0.24 2.59 4.39
CA PHE A 55 -0.43 1.47 3.74
C PHE A 55 -0.66 0.30 4.72
N PHE A 56 0.38 -0.14 5.43
CA PHE A 56 0.25 -1.26 6.38
C PHE A 56 -0.68 -0.95 7.55
N VAL A 57 -0.66 0.26 8.09
CA VAL A 57 -1.58 0.69 9.16
C VAL A 57 -3.02 0.63 8.66
N THR A 58 -3.30 1.17 7.47
CA THR A 58 -4.65 1.12 6.88
C THR A 58 -5.07 -0.31 6.58
N TYR A 59 -4.14 -1.16 6.15
CA TYR A 59 -4.38 -2.58 5.93
C TYR A 59 -4.75 -3.32 7.22
N ILE A 60 -4.02 -3.08 8.33
CA ILE A 60 -4.34 -3.67 9.64
C ILE A 60 -5.74 -3.23 10.09
N LEU A 61 -6.10 -1.95 9.94
CA LEU A 61 -7.45 -1.46 10.26
C LEU A 61 -8.51 -2.16 9.41
N THR A 62 -8.23 -2.38 8.13
CA THR A 62 -9.12 -3.14 7.22
C THR A 62 -9.31 -4.56 7.71
N LEU A 63 -8.23 -5.27 8.06
CA LEU A 63 -8.31 -6.64 8.58
C LEU A 63 -9.12 -6.74 9.87
N VAL A 64 -8.91 -5.83 10.82
CA VAL A 64 -9.68 -5.79 12.07
C VAL A 64 -11.17 -5.59 11.78
N SER A 65 -11.51 -4.64 10.89
CA SER A 65 -12.90 -4.39 10.48
C SER A 65 -13.53 -5.60 9.77
N GLN A 66 -12.75 -6.30 8.95
CA GLN A 66 -13.19 -7.49 8.23
C GLN A 66 -13.48 -8.65 9.19
N ILE A 67 -12.61 -8.90 10.18
CA ILE A 67 -12.84 -9.92 11.22
C ILE A 67 -14.13 -9.65 12.00
N VAL A 68 -14.37 -8.38 12.36
CA VAL A 68 -15.61 -7.98 13.07
C VAL A 68 -16.85 -8.22 12.20
N THR A 69 -16.75 -7.93 10.90
CA THR A 69 -17.87 -8.07 9.95
C THR A 69 -18.16 -9.54 9.60
N SER A 70 -17.14 -10.37 9.41
CA SER A 70 -17.28 -11.78 9.01
C SER A 70 -17.34 -12.76 10.19
N GLY A 71 -16.96 -12.32 11.39
CA GLY A 71 -16.77 -13.20 12.56
C GLY A 71 -18.05 -13.65 13.25
N GLY A 72 -19.23 -13.18 12.85
CA GLY A 72 -20.51 -13.58 13.44
C GLY A 72 -20.71 -13.20 14.92
N PHE A 73 -19.79 -12.43 15.51
CA PHE A 73 -19.82 -12.04 16.93
C PHE A 73 -20.88 -10.96 17.24
N LEU A 74 -21.39 -10.25 16.24
CA LEU A 74 -22.35 -9.16 16.42
C LEU A 74 -23.80 -9.63 16.19
N GLY A 75 -24.57 -9.71 17.27
CA GLY A 75 -26.00 -10.05 17.22
C GLY A 75 -26.94 -8.90 16.83
N LYS A 76 -26.47 -7.64 16.77
CA LYS A 76 -27.29 -6.47 16.41
C LYS A 76 -26.98 -6.01 14.98
N GLY A 77 -27.96 -6.13 14.07
CA GLY A 77 -27.83 -5.76 12.66
C GLY A 77 -27.42 -4.31 12.40
N THR A 78 -27.84 -3.37 13.26
CA THR A 78 -27.44 -1.96 13.18
C THR A 78 -25.94 -1.77 13.34
N VAL A 79 -25.32 -2.43 14.33
CA VAL A 79 -23.89 -2.28 14.61
C VAL A 79 -23.08 -2.96 13.49
N LEU A 80 -23.56 -4.10 13.01
CA LEU A 80 -22.96 -4.80 11.87
C LEU A 80 -22.96 -3.94 10.59
N ALA A 81 -24.02 -3.16 10.35
CA ALA A 81 -24.10 -2.24 9.21
C ALA A 81 -23.03 -1.13 9.28
N TRP A 82 -22.80 -0.54 10.46
CA TRP A 82 -21.73 0.45 10.66
C TRP A 82 -20.35 -0.11 10.38
N PHE A 83 -20.02 -1.30 10.90
CA PHE A 83 -18.75 -1.95 10.63
C PHE A 83 -18.60 -2.36 9.17
N SER A 84 -19.67 -2.83 8.52
CA SER A 84 -19.65 -3.17 7.10
C SER A 84 -19.38 -1.95 6.21
N ALA A 85 -20.00 -0.81 6.55
CA ALA A 85 -19.76 0.45 5.84
C ALA A 85 -18.34 0.97 6.05
N ALA A 86 -17.82 0.89 7.28
CA ALA A 86 -16.42 1.24 7.57
C ALA A 86 -15.45 0.33 6.81
N ASN A 87 -15.71 -0.98 6.74
CA ASN A 87 -14.89 -1.92 5.98
C ASN A 87 -14.85 -1.58 4.48
N ALA A 88 -16.01 -1.24 3.90
CA ALA A 88 -16.09 -0.83 2.49
C ALA A 88 -15.31 0.47 2.21
N GLY A 89 -15.39 1.43 3.12
CA GLY A 89 -14.61 2.67 3.06
C GLY A 89 -13.10 2.41 3.20
N LEU A 90 -12.69 1.55 4.13
CA LEU A 90 -11.28 1.21 4.37
C LEU A 90 -10.64 0.52 3.16
N ILE A 91 -11.35 -0.42 2.52
CA ILE A 91 -10.87 -1.11 1.31
C ILE A 91 -10.64 -0.10 0.17
N SER A 92 -11.56 0.84 0.00
CA SER A 92 -11.45 1.89 -1.03
C SER A 92 -10.30 2.85 -0.73
N ALA A 93 -10.16 3.29 0.52
CA ALA A 93 -9.06 4.14 0.95
C ALA A 93 -7.69 3.43 0.81
N LEU A 94 -7.62 2.14 1.15
CA LEU A 94 -6.42 1.33 0.98
C LEU A 94 -5.99 1.27 -0.50
N SER A 95 -6.95 1.14 -1.41
CA SER A 95 -6.65 1.12 -2.85
C SER A 95 -6.11 2.45 -3.38
N TRP A 96 -6.56 3.58 -2.83
CA TRP A 96 -5.98 4.90 -3.12
C TRP A 96 -4.55 5.02 -2.60
N ILE A 97 -4.33 4.64 -1.33
CA ILE A 97 -3.02 4.67 -0.71
C ILE A 97 -2.04 3.78 -1.50
N LEU A 98 -2.49 2.63 -1.99
CA LEU A 98 -1.70 1.74 -2.86
C LEU A 98 -1.24 2.45 -4.14
N VAL A 99 -2.15 3.09 -4.88
CA VAL A 99 -1.81 3.81 -6.12
C VAL A 99 -0.85 4.97 -5.84
N MET A 100 -1.08 5.73 -4.77
CA MET A 100 -0.19 6.82 -4.41
C MET A 100 1.21 6.34 -4.01
N ASN A 101 1.33 5.17 -3.37
CA ASN A 101 2.63 4.56 -3.10
C ASN A 101 3.42 4.26 -4.40
N ALA A 102 2.76 3.73 -5.44
CA ALA A 102 3.41 3.52 -6.73
C ALA A 102 3.84 4.84 -7.40
N ILE A 103 3.05 5.91 -7.27
CA ILE A 103 3.39 7.24 -7.84
C ILE A 103 4.64 7.82 -7.15
N VAL A 104 4.73 7.70 -5.82
CA VAL A 104 5.91 8.14 -5.06
C VAL A 104 7.16 7.36 -5.49
N GLY A 105 7.01 6.09 -5.90
CA GLY A 105 8.10 5.27 -6.43
C GLY A 105 8.85 5.87 -7.63
N PHE A 106 8.21 6.75 -8.42
CA PHE A 106 8.86 7.45 -9.54
C PHE A 106 9.71 8.66 -9.11
N GLN A 107 9.75 8.99 -7.82
CA GLN A 107 10.45 10.16 -7.27
C GLN A 107 10.01 11.50 -7.90
N PHE A 108 8.80 11.56 -8.49
CA PHE A 108 8.23 12.81 -9.00
C PHE A 108 7.89 13.81 -7.89
N VAL A 109 7.63 13.30 -6.69
CA VAL A 109 7.40 14.07 -5.48
C VAL A 109 8.57 13.77 -4.54
N GLU A 110 9.14 14.81 -3.94
CA GLU A 110 10.23 14.68 -2.98
C GLU A 110 9.84 13.68 -1.87
N ASP A 111 10.63 12.61 -1.73
CA ASP A 111 10.43 11.55 -0.73
C ASP A 111 10.25 12.18 0.67
N GLY A 112 9.15 11.87 1.36
CA GLY A 112 8.88 12.41 2.70
C GLY A 112 8.42 13.88 2.76
N SER A 113 8.13 14.51 1.63
CA SER A 113 7.49 15.83 1.62
C SER A 113 6.13 15.78 2.32
N LEU A 114 5.82 16.83 3.08
CA LEU A 114 4.49 17.07 3.65
C LEU A 114 3.38 17.01 2.59
N ILE A 115 3.70 17.34 1.34
CA ILE A 115 2.76 17.31 0.21
C ILE A 115 2.46 15.85 -0.19
N SER A 116 3.47 14.98 -0.21
CA SER A 116 3.30 13.54 -0.50
C SER A 116 2.43 12.87 0.57
N LEU A 117 2.83 13.02 1.84
CA LEU A 117 2.08 12.49 2.99
C LEU A 117 0.66 13.06 3.08
N GLY A 118 0.51 14.36 2.82
CA GLY A 118 -0.78 15.03 2.77
C GLY A 118 -1.68 14.46 1.67
N GLY A 119 -1.17 14.23 0.47
CA GLY A 119 -1.94 13.65 -0.65
C GLY A 119 -2.43 12.23 -0.36
N ILE A 120 -1.58 11.40 0.25
CA ILE A 120 -1.95 10.04 0.63
C ILE A 120 -3.00 10.05 1.74
N LEU A 121 -2.77 10.81 2.81
CA LEU A 121 -3.68 10.88 3.96
C LEU A 121 -5.01 11.57 3.63
N LEU A 122 -4.98 12.76 3.05
CA LEU A 122 -6.20 13.51 2.73
C LEU A 122 -7.02 12.78 1.67
N GLY A 123 -6.39 12.27 0.61
CA GLY A 123 -7.09 11.48 -0.40
C GLY A 123 -7.68 10.19 0.18
N GLY A 124 -6.93 9.49 1.05
CA GLY A 124 -7.41 8.31 1.76
C GLY A 124 -8.62 8.62 2.65
N ILE A 125 -8.58 9.71 3.42
CA ILE A 125 -9.69 10.13 4.29
C ILE A 125 -10.91 10.54 3.46
N LEU A 126 -10.73 11.29 2.37
CA LEU A 126 -11.83 11.70 1.50
C LEU A 126 -12.54 10.49 0.89
N ILE A 127 -11.78 9.51 0.41
CA ILE A 127 -12.34 8.28 -0.17
C ILE A 127 -12.99 7.42 0.92
N PHE A 128 -12.38 7.30 2.10
CA PHE A 128 -12.95 6.60 3.24
C PHE A 128 -14.32 7.18 3.63
N VAL A 129 -14.41 8.51 3.80
CA VAL A 129 -15.64 9.20 4.16
C VAL A 129 -16.66 9.12 3.02
N GLY A 130 -16.25 9.31 1.78
CA GLY A 130 -17.14 9.25 0.61
C GLY A 130 -17.77 7.88 0.40
N VAL A 131 -16.97 6.81 0.41
CA VAL A 131 -17.48 5.45 0.24
C VAL A 131 -18.22 4.97 1.50
N GLY A 132 -17.72 5.32 2.69
CA GLY A 132 -18.40 5.05 3.95
C GLY A 132 -19.79 5.69 4.00
N TYR A 133 -19.93 6.93 3.52
CA TYR A 133 -21.23 7.61 3.42
C TYR A 133 -22.18 6.88 2.45
N ILE A 134 -21.72 6.50 1.26
CA ILE A 134 -22.54 5.74 0.30
C ILE A 134 -23.00 4.41 0.90
N ALA A 135 -22.12 3.71 1.61
CA ALA A 135 -22.44 2.44 2.25
C ALA A 135 -23.45 2.61 3.42
N LEU A 136 -23.31 3.67 4.22
CA LEU A 136 -24.26 3.98 5.30
C LEU A 136 -25.61 4.43 4.76
N ASP A 137 -25.64 5.22 3.70
CA ASP A 137 -26.89 5.63 3.06
C ASP A 137 -27.64 4.43 2.48
N THR A 138 -26.90 3.48 1.90
CA THR A 138 -27.49 2.22 1.42
C THR A 138 -28.10 1.38 2.56
N ALA A 139 -27.46 1.39 3.75
CA ALA A 139 -27.89 0.57 4.89
C ALA A 139 -29.04 1.19 5.70
N PHE A 140 -29.03 2.50 5.89
CA PHE A 140 -30.00 3.22 6.74
C PHE A 140 -30.99 4.09 5.97
N ASN A 141 -30.83 4.19 4.64
CA ASN A 141 -31.72 4.91 3.75
C ASN A 141 -31.93 6.38 4.21
N ILE A 142 -30.83 7.08 4.51
CA ILE A 142 -30.82 8.42 5.13
C ILE A 142 -31.28 9.49 4.12
N SER A 143 -30.84 9.38 2.86
CA SER A 143 -31.10 10.32 1.77
C SER A 143 -32.22 9.85 0.82
N GLY A 144 -32.57 8.56 0.85
CA GLY A 144 -33.55 7.98 -0.08
C GLY A 144 -33.02 7.75 -1.50
N HIS A 145 -31.81 8.21 -1.82
CA HIS A 145 -31.22 8.13 -3.17
C HIS A 145 -30.53 6.79 -3.45
N PHE A 146 -29.93 6.18 -2.43
CA PHE A 146 -29.29 4.85 -2.52
C PHE A 146 -30.14 3.74 -1.87
N ALA A 147 -31.46 3.95 -1.77
CA ALA A 147 -32.40 2.97 -1.26
C ALA A 147 -32.31 1.66 -2.07
N SER A 148 -31.97 0.55 -1.42
CA SER A 148 -32.01 -0.76 -2.09
C SER A 148 -33.45 -1.13 -2.46
N PRO A 149 -33.78 -1.29 -3.77
CA PRO A 149 -35.01 -1.94 -4.17
C PRO A 149 -35.02 -3.41 -3.70
N PRO A 150 -36.15 -4.14 -3.74
CA PRO A 150 -36.24 -5.55 -3.31
C PRO A 150 -35.27 -6.49 -4.04
N THR A 151 -34.72 -6.06 -5.16
CA THR A 151 -33.54 -6.68 -5.78
C THR A 151 -32.29 -6.03 -5.20
N LEU A 152 -31.42 -6.82 -4.55
CA LEU A 152 -30.11 -6.45 -3.96
C LEU A 152 -29.15 -5.82 -4.99
N LYS A 153 -29.50 -4.66 -5.55
CA LYS A 153 -28.83 -3.99 -6.66
C LYS A 153 -28.46 -2.58 -6.22
N ASN A 154 -27.19 -2.38 -5.89
CA ASN A 154 -26.62 -1.05 -5.61
C ASN A 154 -25.43 -0.82 -6.53
N VAL A 155 -25.68 -0.11 -7.64
CA VAL A 155 -24.66 0.18 -8.65
C VAL A 155 -23.53 1.04 -8.07
N ALA A 156 -23.87 2.01 -7.21
CA ALA A 156 -22.89 2.88 -6.57
C ALA A 156 -21.89 2.07 -5.72
N LEU A 157 -22.39 1.16 -4.88
CA LEU A 157 -21.54 0.31 -4.03
C LEU A 157 -20.71 -0.67 -4.87
N TYR A 158 -21.26 -1.20 -5.96
CA TYR A 158 -20.53 -2.08 -6.88
C TYR A 158 -19.32 -1.37 -7.50
N ILE A 159 -19.49 -0.14 -7.96
CA ILE A 159 -18.41 0.62 -8.60
C ILE A 159 -17.34 0.99 -7.56
N THR A 160 -17.73 1.52 -6.40
CA THR A 160 -16.77 2.02 -5.41
C THR A 160 -16.05 0.91 -4.64
N TYR A 161 -16.70 -0.22 -4.38
CA TYR A 161 -16.12 -1.30 -3.59
C TYR A 161 -15.40 -2.37 -4.42
N ILE A 162 -15.82 -2.60 -5.67
CA ILE A 162 -15.25 -3.66 -6.53
C ILE A 162 -14.42 -3.05 -7.65
N ILE A 163 -15.04 -2.23 -8.51
CA ILE A 163 -14.38 -1.76 -9.74
C ILE A 163 -13.23 -0.82 -9.42
N PHE A 164 -13.43 0.15 -8.51
CA PHE A 164 -12.39 1.11 -8.16
C PHE A 164 -11.14 0.44 -7.53
N PRO A 165 -11.26 -0.44 -6.52
CA PRO A 165 -10.09 -1.15 -5.99
C PRO A 165 -9.42 -2.07 -7.01
N LEU A 166 -10.20 -2.72 -7.89
CA LEU A 166 -9.65 -3.55 -8.96
C LEU A 166 -8.79 -2.72 -9.93
N VAL A 167 -9.30 -1.57 -10.39
CA VAL A 167 -8.57 -0.67 -11.28
C VAL A 167 -7.32 -0.13 -10.60
N ALA A 168 -7.41 0.23 -9.32
CA ALA A 168 -6.28 0.71 -8.53
C ALA A 168 -5.15 -0.34 -8.40
N VAL A 169 -5.50 -1.61 -8.16
CA VAL A 169 -4.51 -2.71 -8.10
C VAL A 169 -3.84 -2.92 -9.46
N VAL A 170 -4.61 -2.92 -10.56
CA VAL A 170 -4.05 -3.04 -11.90
C VAL A 170 -3.11 -1.87 -12.21
N ALA A 171 -3.53 -0.64 -11.89
CA ALA A 171 -2.71 0.55 -12.06
C ALA A 171 -1.42 0.48 -11.25
N TYR A 172 -1.48 0.03 -9.99
CA TYR A 172 -0.31 -0.17 -9.14
C TYR A 172 0.69 -1.14 -9.78
N VAL A 173 0.24 -2.32 -10.22
CA VAL A 173 1.11 -3.32 -10.86
C VAL A 173 1.76 -2.78 -12.13
N VAL A 174 1.01 -2.06 -12.97
CA VAL A 174 1.54 -1.46 -14.20
C VAL A 174 2.59 -0.39 -13.89
N LEU A 175 2.31 0.50 -12.95
CA LEU A 175 3.21 1.58 -12.55
C LEU A 175 4.53 1.03 -11.97
N GLU A 176 4.46 0.07 -11.06
CA GLU A 176 5.65 -0.59 -10.48
C GLU A 176 6.45 -1.34 -11.54
N THR A 177 5.77 -2.02 -12.48
CA THR A 177 6.44 -2.72 -13.58
C THR A 177 7.22 -1.73 -14.46
N ILE A 178 6.61 -0.59 -14.79
CA ILE A 178 7.28 0.47 -15.55
C ILE A 178 8.47 1.00 -14.77
N LEU A 179 8.33 1.25 -13.47
CA LEU A 179 9.42 1.73 -12.61
C LEU A 179 10.61 0.78 -12.62
N VAL A 180 10.39 -0.52 -12.43
CA VAL A 180 11.46 -1.53 -12.43
C VAL A 180 12.16 -1.59 -13.79
N ILE A 181 11.41 -1.60 -14.89
CA ILE A 181 11.98 -1.69 -16.24
C ILE A 181 12.74 -0.41 -16.61
N ALA A 182 12.19 0.75 -16.27
CA ALA A 182 12.76 2.05 -16.65
C ALA A 182 13.95 2.46 -15.78
N HIS A 183 13.93 2.15 -14.48
CA HIS A 183 14.91 2.66 -13.52
C HIS A 183 16.01 1.65 -13.16
N LEU A 184 15.69 0.36 -12.95
CA LEU A 184 16.69 -0.58 -12.45
C LEU A 184 17.64 -1.12 -13.53
N GLY A 185 17.36 -0.97 -14.83
CA GLY A 185 18.26 -1.34 -15.93
C GLY A 185 18.61 -2.84 -16.06
N ASP A 186 18.41 -3.63 -15.01
CA ASP A 186 18.61 -5.07 -14.97
C ASP A 186 17.30 -5.77 -15.37
N LYS A 187 17.20 -6.11 -16.66
CA LYS A 187 16.05 -6.81 -17.27
C LYS A 187 15.94 -8.28 -16.84
N LYS A 188 16.92 -8.77 -16.06
CA LYS A 188 17.10 -10.19 -15.69
C LYS A 188 16.03 -10.80 -14.77
N PRO A 189 15.40 -10.09 -13.80
CA PRO A 189 14.43 -10.72 -12.91
C PRO A 189 13.02 -10.80 -13.52
N LEU A 190 12.61 -9.84 -14.37
CA LEU A 190 11.29 -9.85 -15.03
C LEU A 190 11.23 -10.85 -16.20
N GLY A 191 12.35 -11.06 -16.91
CA GLY A 191 12.46 -12.08 -17.93
C GLY A 191 12.22 -13.49 -17.39
N MET A 192 12.55 -13.76 -16.11
CA MET A 192 12.34 -15.08 -15.52
C MET A 192 10.86 -15.45 -15.36
N PHE A 193 9.97 -14.49 -15.09
CA PHE A 193 8.53 -14.75 -14.98
C PHE A 193 7.90 -15.01 -16.35
N ILE A 194 8.30 -14.26 -17.39
CA ILE A 194 7.82 -14.46 -18.77
C ILE A 194 8.42 -15.72 -19.41
N GLU A 195 9.70 -16.01 -19.16
CA GLU A 195 10.36 -17.23 -19.65
C GLU A 195 9.77 -18.48 -19.00
N LYS A 196 9.32 -18.38 -17.74
CA LYS A 196 8.68 -19.49 -17.03
C LYS A 196 7.32 -19.85 -17.62
N ASP A 197 6.52 -18.87 -18.05
CA ASP A 197 5.26 -19.13 -18.77
C ASP A 197 5.50 -19.72 -20.18
N ARG A 198 6.68 -19.46 -20.78
CA ARG A 198 7.08 -20.08 -22.06
C ARG A 198 7.59 -21.52 -21.91
N GLY A 199 7.97 -21.95 -20.70
CA GLY A 199 8.51 -23.28 -20.42
C GLY A 199 7.49 -24.35 -19.99
N GLU A 200 6.28 -23.96 -19.59
CA GLU A 200 5.21 -24.92 -19.21
C GLU A 200 4.24 -25.25 -20.36
N GLY A 201 4.37 -24.62 -21.53
CA GLY A 201 3.60 -24.96 -22.73
C GLY A 201 4.21 -26.04 -23.63
N GLU A 202 5.36 -26.61 -23.25
CA GLU A 202 6.12 -27.58 -24.06
C GLU A 202 6.41 -28.89 -23.30
N LYS A 203 5.41 -29.43 -22.58
CA LYS A 203 5.37 -30.83 -22.13
C LYS A 203 3.99 -31.44 -22.26
#